data_AF-A0A6I4HXC3-F1
#
_entry.id   AF-A0A6I4HXC3-F1
#
_cell.length_a   1.000
_cell.length_b   1.000
_cell.length_c   1.000
_cell.angle_alpha   90.00
_cell.angle_beta   90.00
_cell.angle_gamma   90.00
#
_symmetry.space_group_name_H-M   'P 1'
#
loop_
_entity.id
_entity.type
_entity.pdbx_description
1 polymer ?
#
loop_
_entity_poly.entity_id
_entity_poly.type
_entity_poly.pdbx_seq_one_letter_code
_entity_poly.pdbx_strand_id
1 'polypeptide(L)'
;FAGQLDDYKAVPDAKLIGLRVTAQPLPYIELGASRAIQWGGDGRPESLSSLWDAFVGNKDNGGTGEPDPSNQIAGFDGRLLLQPLFQVPVSLYGQYVGEDEAGGLPSKKMYLAGVDYSSSYNNMPYQLYAEWADTRTNGDVRGISYAHST
;
A
#
# COMPACT_ATOMS: atom_id res chain seq x y z
N PHE A 1 -5.17 -0.96 -11.24
CA PHE A 1 -4.99 0.09 -12.27
C PHE A 1 -3.61 -0.07 -12.90
N ALA A 2 -3.41 0.52 -14.08
CA ALA A 2 -2.11 0.65 -14.72
C ALA A 2 -2.04 2.03 -15.38
N GLY A 3 -0.93 2.75 -15.18
CA GLY A 3 -0.72 4.08 -15.73
C GLY A 3 0.76 4.38 -15.94
N GLN A 4 1.05 5.55 -16.51
CA GLN A 4 2.40 6.06 -16.71
C GLN A 4 2.58 7.32 -15.85
N LEU A 5 3.74 7.45 -15.21
CA LEU A 5 4.11 8.64 -14.46
C LEU A 5 4.40 9.77 -15.44
N ASP A 6 3.83 10.94 -15.17
CA ASP A 6 4.08 12.16 -15.93
C ASP A 6 5.22 12.97 -15.29
N ASP A 7 6.08 13.57 -16.12
CA ASP A 7 7.25 14.38 -15.72
C ASP A 7 8.18 13.72 -14.67
N TYR A 8 8.32 12.39 -14.69
CA TYR A 8 9.23 11.67 -13.78
C TYR A 8 10.68 11.68 -14.31
N LYS A 9 11.43 12.73 -13.96
CA LYS A 9 12.77 13.00 -14.50
C LYS A 9 13.83 11.93 -14.22
N ALA A 10 13.70 11.18 -13.12
CA ALA A 10 14.68 10.18 -12.74
C ALA A 10 14.68 8.98 -13.69
N VAL A 11 13.48 8.56 -14.13
CA VAL A 11 13.27 7.51 -15.15
C VAL A 11 12.04 7.89 -15.98
N PRO A 12 12.20 8.65 -17.09
CA PRO A 12 11.07 9.06 -17.93
C PRO A 12 10.20 7.87 -18.36
N ASP A 13 8.91 8.13 -18.56
CA ASP A 13 7.91 7.13 -18.97
C ASP A 13 7.77 5.90 -18.06
N ALA A 14 8.26 5.96 -16.81
CA ALA A 14 8.04 4.88 -15.84
C ALA A 14 6.55 4.58 -15.64
N LYS A 15 6.20 3.30 -15.56
CA LYS A 15 4.82 2.83 -15.36
C LYS A 15 4.54 2.63 -13.88
N LEU A 16 3.31 2.92 -13.45
CA LEU A 16 2.80 2.63 -12.11
C LEU A 16 1.61 1.67 -12.22
N ILE A 17 1.78 0.48 -11.66
CA ILE A 17 0.79 -0.59 -11.70
C ILE A 17 0.36 -0.88 -10.27
N GLY A 18 -0.94 -0.87 -10.02
CA GLY A 18 -1.52 -1.11 -8.71
C GLY A 18 -2.58 -2.19 -8.72
N LEU A 19 -2.52 -3.09 -7.75
CA LEU A 19 -3.52 -4.11 -7.48
C LEU A 19 -4.03 -3.92 -6.05
N ARG A 20 -5.35 -4.02 -5.88
CA ARG A 20 -6.01 -4.04 -4.56
C ARG A 20 -7.12 -5.07 -4.58
N VAL A 21 -7.19 -5.88 -3.53
CA VAL A 21 -8.26 -6.83 -3.28
C VAL A 21 -8.79 -6.57 -1.88
N THR A 22 -10.11 -6.55 -1.76
CA THR A 22 -10.82 -6.38 -0.48
C THR A 22 -11.85 -7.48 -0.33
N ALA A 23 -12.00 -7.99 0.88
CA ALA A 23 -13.00 -8.97 1.23
C ALA A 23 -13.65 -8.61 2.57
N GLN A 24 -14.95 -8.80 2.68
CA GLN A 24 -15.70 -8.61 3.91
C GLN A 24 -16.27 -9.97 4.36
N PRO A 25 -15.47 -10.84 4.99
CA PRO A 25 -15.91 -12.19 5.34
C PRO A 25 -17.04 -12.22 6.37
N LEU A 26 -17.16 -11.18 7.20
CA LEU A 26 -18.24 -11.03 8.19
C LEU A 26 -18.79 -9.60 8.12
N PRO A 27 -20.07 -9.36 8.48
CA PRO A 27 -20.68 -8.03 8.41
C PRO A 27 -19.95 -6.94 9.18
N TYR A 28 -19.10 -7.32 10.13
CA TYR A 28 -18.35 -6.43 11.01
C TYR A 28 -16.86 -6.35 10.70
N ILE A 29 -16.30 -7.10 9.74
CA ILE A 29 -14.87 -7.03 9.41
C ILE A 29 -14.63 -7.00 7.90
N GLU A 30 -13.88 -5.99 7.46
CA GLU A 30 -13.33 -5.88 6.12
C GLU A 30 -11.81 -6.02 6.19
N LEU A 31 -11.24 -6.76 5.24
CA LEU A 31 -9.81 -6.99 5.10
C LEU A 31 -9.39 -6.63 3.68
N GLY A 32 -8.25 -5.96 3.56
CA GLY A 32 -7.66 -5.54 2.29
C GLY A 32 -6.21 -5.98 2.16
N ALA A 33 -5.82 -6.24 0.92
CA ALA A 33 -4.43 -6.41 0.51
C ALA A 33 -4.20 -5.55 -0.74
N SER A 34 -3.04 -4.90 -0.81
CA SER A 34 -2.67 -4.07 -1.96
C SER A 34 -1.19 -4.19 -2.28
N ARG A 35 -0.87 -4.04 -3.57
CA ARG A 35 0.50 -3.97 -4.10
C ARG A 35 0.55 -2.88 -5.16
N ALA A 36 1.56 -2.04 -5.11
CA ALA A 36 1.89 -1.11 -6.18
C ALA A 36 3.33 -1.32 -6.62
N ILE A 37 3.56 -1.26 -7.92
CA ILE A 37 4.82 -1.55 -8.59
C ILE A 37 5.11 -0.39 -9.53
N GLN A 38 6.25 0.25 -9.35
CA GLN A 38 6.84 1.16 -10.32
C GLN A 38 7.83 0.37 -11.17
N TRP A 39 7.58 0.34 -12.48
CA TRP A 39 8.26 -0.56 -13.41
C TRP A 39 8.40 0.08 -14.80
N GLY A 40 9.42 -0.32 -15.55
CA GLY A 40 9.67 0.20 -16.90
C GLY A 40 10.21 1.63 -16.91
N GLY A 41 10.00 2.33 -18.02
CA GLY A 41 10.56 3.63 -18.34
C GLY A 41 11.85 3.57 -19.15
N ASP A 42 12.37 4.74 -19.50
CA ASP A 42 13.54 4.89 -20.35
C ASP A 42 14.76 4.14 -19.80
N GLY A 43 15.33 3.26 -20.63
CA GLY A 43 16.48 2.44 -20.27
C GLY A 43 16.16 1.25 -19.35
N ARG A 44 14.88 0.96 -19.07
CA ARG A 44 14.44 -0.18 -18.25
C ARG A 44 13.68 -1.23 -19.06
N PRO A 45 13.64 -2.50 -18.62
CA PRO A 45 12.85 -3.54 -19.29
C PRO A 45 11.35 -3.24 -19.27
N GLU A 46 10.71 -3.22 -20.45
CA GLU A 46 9.27 -2.91 -20.62
C GLU A 46 8.45 -4.06 -21.26
N SER A 47 8.77 -5.32 -20.97
CA SER A 47 8.01 -6.49 -21.46
C SER A 47 7.02 -7.04 -20.42
N LEU A 48 5.97 -7.75 -20.88
CA LEU A 48 5.07 -8.49 -19.98
C LEU A 48 5.82 -9.53 -19.12
N SER A 49 6.91 -10.10 -19.65
CA SER A 49 7.77 -11.02 -18.90
C SER A 49 8.46 -10.29 -17.74
N SER A 50 9.03 -9.11 -17.98
CA SER A 50 9.68 -8.33 -16.92
C SER A 50 8.68 -7.78 -15.89
N LEU A 51 7.46 -7.47 -16.32
CA LEU A 51 6.38 -7.10 -15.39
C LEU A 51 5.97 -8.29 -14.51
N TRP A 52 5.86 -9.48 -15.09
CA TRP A 52 5.57 -10.70 -14.35
C TRP A 52 6.70 -11.04 -13.36
N ASP A 53 7.95 -10.89 -13.78
CA ASP A 53 9.12 -11.09 -12.91
C ASP A 53 9.09 -10.13 -11.70
N ALA A 54 8.76 -8.86 -11.91
CA ALA A 54 8.55 -7.89 -10.83
C ALA A 54 7.39 -8.32 -9.92
N PHE A 55 6.23 -8.67 -10.50
CA PHE A 55 5.05 -9.04 -9.72
C PHE A 55 5.25 -10.28 -8.82
N VAL A 56 5.99 -11.28 -9.29
CA VAL A 56 6.27 -12.52 -8.54
C VAL A 56 7.43 -12.37 -7.56
N GLY A 57 8.21 -11.28 -7.64
CA GLY A 57 9.33 -11.02 -6.72
C GLY A 57 10.52 -11.97 -6.88
N ASN A 58 10.59 -12.71 -8.00
CA ASN A 58 11.63 -13.73 -8.24
C ASN A 58 13.04 -13.14 -8.47
N LYS A 59 13.18 -11.81 -8.55
CA LYS A 59 14.46 -11.12 -8.82
C LYS A 59 14.77 -9.95 -7.87
N ASP A 60 13.93 -9.69 -6.86
CA ASP A 60 14.00 -8.49 -5.99
C ASP A 60 15.10 -8.54 -4.91
N ASN A 61 16.21 -9.23 -5.13
CA ASN A 61 17.30 -9.27 -4.16
C ASN A 61 18.67 -9.26 -4.83
N GLY A 62 18.97 -8.24 -5.65
CA GLY A 62 20.33 -7.77 -5.96
C GLY A 62 21.40 -8.83 -6.31
N GLY A 63 20.98 -10.03 -6.73
CA GLY A 63 21.84 -11.22 -6.74
C GLY A 63 22.57 -11.41 -8.06
N THR A 64 22.34 -10.54 -9.04
CA THR A 64 22.89 -10.66 -10.39
C THR A 64 23.72 -9.45 -10.82
N GLY A 65 23.91 -8.44 -9.96
CA GLY A 65 24.67 -7.23 -10.30
C GLY A 65 23.97 -6.30 -11.30
N GLU A 66 22.68 -6.52 -11.55
CA GLU A 66 21.83 -5.67 -12.40
C GLU A 66 20.94 -4.76 -11.53
N PRO A 67 20.62 -3.54 -11.96
CA PRO A 67 19.71 -2.64 -11.24
C PRO A 67 18.37 -3.32 -10.98
N ASP A 68 17.82 -3.13 -9.78
CA ASP A 68 16.50 -3.65 -9.41
C ASP A 68 15.47 -3.25 -10.49
N PRO A 69 14.79 -4.21 -11.15
CA PRO A 69 13.89 -3.91 -12.25
C PRO A 69 12.64 -3.13 -11.82
N SER A 70 12.35 -3.03 -10.52
CA SER A 70 11.15 -2.36 -10.03
C SER A 70 11.27 -1.82 -8.61
N ASN A 71 10.50 -0.79 -8.30
CA ASN A 71 10.24 -0.38 -6.92
C ASN A 71 8.85 -0.87 -6.50
N GLN A 72 8.72 -1.45 -5.31
CA GLN A 72 7.48 -2.08 -4.88
C GLN A 72 7.05 -1.63 -3.50
N ILE A 73 5.74 -1.52 -3.33
CA ILE A 73 5.13 -1.27 -2.03
C ILE A 73 3.93 -2.20 -1.88
N ALA A 74 3.87 -2.92 -0.75
CA ALA A 74 2.81 -3.88 -0.47
C ALA A 74 2.28 -3.68 0.93
N GLY A 75 0.98 -3.88 1.12
CA GLY A 75 0.35 -3.63 2.41
C GLY A 75 -0.95 -4.35 2.61
N PHE A 76 -1.33 -4.44 3.87
CA PHE A 76 -2.61 -4.97 4.31
C PHE A 76 -3.32 -3.92 5.15
N ASP A 77 -4.63 -3.96 5.08
CA ASP A 77 -5.50 -3.09 5.86
C ASP A 77 -6.70 -3.87 6.37
N GLY A 78 -7.31 -3.33 7.43
CA GLY A 78 -8.48 -3.92 8.03
C GLY A 78 -9.36 -2.85 8.63
N ARG A 79 -10.67 -3.11 8.61
CA ARG A 79 -11.68 -2.28 9.25
C ARG A 79 -12.63 -3.16 10.05
N LEU A 80 -12.81 -2.81 11.32
CA LEU A 80 -13.77 -3.42 12.23
C LEU A 80 -14.93 -2.46 12.44
N LEU A 81 -16.13 -2.87 12.05
CA LEU A 81 -17.36 -2.11 12.25
C LEU A 81 -18.01 -2.55 13.57
N LEU A 82 -18.22 -1.62 14.50
CA LEU A 82 -18.85 -1.91 15.79
C LEU A 82 -20.38 -1.91 15.70
N GLN A 83 -20.96 -1.33 14.64
CA GLN A 83 -22.41 -1.22 14.47
C GLN A 83 -23.12 -2.58 14.51
N PRO A 84 -22.71 -3.62 13.76
CA PRO A 84 -23.39 -4.92 13.76
C PRO A 84 -23.18 -5.71 15.05
N LEU A 85 -22.15 -5.38 15.84
CA LEU A 85 -21.77 -6.11 17.06
C LEU A 85 -22.38 -5.51 18.33
N PHE A 86 -22.35 -4.18 18.42
CA PHE A 86 -22.68 -3.44 19.65
C PHE A 86 -23.68 -2.31 19.43
N GLN A 87 -24.20 -2.13 18.21
CA GLN A 87 -25.11 -1.03 17.83
C GLN A 87 -24.49 0.36 18.07
N VAL A 88 -23.17 0.44 18.03
CA VAL A 88 -22.41 1.68 18.14
C VAL A 88 -21.90 2.05 16.76
N PRO A 89 -22.19 3.25 16.22
CA PRO A 89 -21.84 3.61 14.85
C PRO A 89 -20.39 4.13 14.77
N VAL A 90 -19.48 3.27 15.23
CA VAL A 90 -18.04 3.46 15.24
C VAL A 90 -17.40 2.39 14.38
N SER A 91 -16.34 2.74 13.66
CA SER A 91 -15.42 1.76 13.11
C SER A 91 -13.99 2.04 13.54
N LEU A 92 -13.22 0.98 13.71
CA LEU A 92 -11.77 1.02 13.89
C LEU A 92 -11.14 0.57 12.59
N TYR A 93 -10.09 1.24 12.14
CA TYR A 93 -9.39 0.84 10.94
C TYR A 93 -7.88 1.00 11.11
N GLY A 94 -7.14 0.22 10.35
CA GLY A 94 -5.70 0.32 10.33
C GLY A 94 -5.12 -0.26 9.05
N GLN A 95 -3.92 0.20 8.74
CA GLN A 95 -3.17 -0.23 7.59
C GLN A 95 -1.70 -0.35 8.00
N TYR A 96 -1.03 -1.37 7.46
CA TYR A 96 0.41 -1.43 7.47
C TYR A 96 0.91 -1.72 6.06
N VAL A 97 1.91 -0.96 5.64
CA VAL A 97 2.48 -1.00 4.29
C VAL A 97 3.98 -1.10 4.41
N GLY A 98 4.63 -1.91 3.58
CA GLY A 98 6.09 -2.04 3.55
C GLY A 98 6.66 -1.83 2.16
N GLU A 99 7.88 -1.30 2.13
CA GLU A 99 8.68 -1.00 0.92
C GLU A 99 9.41 -2.24 0.37
N ASP A 100 9.36 -3.37 1.07
CA ASP A 100 10.15 -4.56 0.77
C ASP A 100 9.42 -5.80 1.30
N GLU A 101 9.79 -6.99 0.83
CA GLU A 101 9.14 -8.25 1.18
C GLU A 101 10.13 -9.20 1.88
N ALA A 102 9.87 -9.52 3.15
CA ALA A 102 10.66 -10.48 3.91
C ALA A 102 9.81 -11.70 4.25
N GLY A 103 10.06 -12.82 3.58
CA GLY A 103 9.38 -14.09 3.85
C GLY A 103 7.86 -14.05 3.61
N GLY A 104 7.40 -13.32 2.59
CA GLY A 104 5.97 -13.20 2.25
C GLY A 104 5.22 -12.13 3.03
N LEU A 105 5.88 -11.38 3.92
CA LEU A 105 5.29 -10.27 4.67
C LEU A 105 6.01 -8.95 4.35
N PRO A 106 5.28 -7.82 4.30
CA PRO A 106 5.89 -6.51 4.15
C PRO A 106 6.93 -6.25 5.25
N SER A 107 8.07 -5.70 4.86
CA SER A 107 9.14 -5.22 5.73
C SER A 107 9.39 -3.73 5.48
N LYS A 108 10.20 -3.06 6.32
CA LYS A 108 10.37 -1.58 6.30
C LYS A 108 9.01 -0.87 6.36
N LYS A 109 8.29 -1.10 7.46
CA LYS A 109 6.85 -0.83 7.55
C LYS A 109 6.54 0.62 7.91
N MET A 110 5.48 1.12 7.30
CA MET A 110 4.73 2.32 7.66
C MET A 110 3.38 1.89 8.22
N TYR A 111 2.83 2.70 9.12
CA TYR A 111 1.63 2.37 9.87
C TYR A 111 0.60 3.49 9.80
N LEU A 112 -0.66 3.12 9.76
CA LEU A 112 -1.81 4.00 9.91
C LEU A 112 -2.84 3.32 10.78
N ALA A 113 -3.42 4.06 11.72
CA ALA A 113 -4.52 3.58 12.54
C ALA A 113 -5.49 4.74 12.78
N GLY A 114 -6.79 4.43 12.76
CA GLY A 114 -7.81 5.44 12.98
C GLY A 114 -9.11 4.87 13.52
N VAL A 115 -9.96 5.80 13.93
CA VAL A 115 -11.31 5.55 14.40
C VAL A 115 -12.24 6.55 13.75
N ASP A 116 -13.39 6.09 13.26
CA ASP A 116 -14.45 6.95 12.76
C ASP A 116 -15.76 6.73 13.52
N TYR A 117 -16.56 7.78 13.58
CA TYR A 117 -17.90 7.81 14.14
C TYR A 117 -18.83 8.50 13.16
N SER A 118 -19.95 7.86 12.83
CA SER A 118 -20.95 8.40 11.90
C SER A 118 -22.32 8.44 12.57
N SER A 119 -23.02 9.57 12.53
CA SER A 119 -24.34 9.69 13.15
C SER A 119 -25.17 10.78 12.47
N SER A 120 -26.37 11.02 12.98
CA SER A 120 -27.21 12.13 12.51
C SER A 120 -27.86 12.86 13.67
N TYR A 121 -28.00 14.18 13.53
CA TYR A 121 -28.72 15.03 14.47
C TYR A 121 -29.69 15.90 13.68
N ASN A 122 -30.98 15.89 14.04
CA ASN A 122 -32.04 16.62 13.31
C ASN A 122 -32.01 16.39 11.79
N ASN A 123 -31.91 15.12 11.35
CA ASN A 123 -31.80 14.73 9.94
C ASN A 123 -30.57 15.27 9.20
N MET A 124 -29.57 15.78 9.93
CA MET A 124 -28.28 16.19 9.38
C MET A 124 -27.24 15.10 9.70
N PRO A 125 -26.76 14.34 8.70
CA PRO A 125 -25.70 13.37 8.91
C PRO A 125 -24.37 14.10 9.18
N TYR A 126 -23.56 13.55 10.09
CA TYR A 126 -22.20 14.00 10.34
C TYR A 126 -21.28 12.80 10.56
N GLN A 127 -20.00 13.02 10.27
CA GLN A 127 -18.95 12.03 10.47
C GLN A 127 -17.74 12.71 11.10
N LEU A 128 -17.17 12.05 12.11
CA LEU A 128 -15.95 12.47 12.81
C LEU A 128 -14.94 11.34 12.68
N TYR A 129 -13.66 11.67 12.57
CA TYR A 129 -12.59 10.70 12.60
C TYR A 129 -11.34 11.27 13.26
N ALA A 130 -10.53 10.38 13.82
CA ALA A 130 -9.21 10.68 14.31
C ALA A 130 -8.25 9.61 13.77
N GLU A 131 -7.11 10.05 13.26
CA GLU A 131 -6.14 9.20 12.59
C GLU A 131 -4.72 9.50 13.06
N TRP A 132 -3.94 8.44 13.21
CA TRP A 132 -2.52 8.47 13.46
C TRP A 132 -1.81 7.78 12.29
N ALA A 133 -0.78 8.43 11.76
CA ALA A 133 0.05 7.89 10.70
C ALA A 133 1.53 8.04 11.06
N ASP A 134 2.29 6.98 10.80
CA ASP A 134 3.74 6.95 10.91
C ASP A 134 4.33 6.40 9.61
N THR A 135 4.85 7.31 8.80
CA THR A 135 5.49 7.01 7.52
C THR A 135 7.00 6.79 7.66
N ARG A 136 7.53 6.74 8.90
CA ARG A 136 8.93 6.35 9.14
C ARG A 136 9.09 4.85 8.99
N THR A 137 10.32 4.40 8.72
CA THR A 137 10.62 2.99 8.51
C THR A 137 10.69 2.26 9.84
N ASN A 138 9.67 1.47 10.16
CA ASN A 138 9.48 0.81 11.46
C ASN A 138 9.51 1.80 12.64
N GLY A 139 9.06 3.05 12.43
CA GLY A 139 9.08 4.11 13.45
C GLY A 139 10.39 4.91 13.54
N ASP A 140 11.43 4.52 12.80
CA ASP A 140 12.72 5.20 12.78
C ASP A 140 12.94 6.03 11.51
N VAL A 141 13.58 7.18 11.65
CA VAL A 141 13.99 8.01 10.50
C VAL A 141 15.21 7.37 9.84
N ARG A 142 14.99 6.64 8.74
CA ARG A 142 16.05 5.91 8.02
C ARG A 142 16.25 6.33 6.57
N GLY A 143 15.40 7.24 6.05
CA GLY A 143 15.45 7.67 4.64
C GLY A 143 15.11 6.58 3.64
N ILE A 144 14.36 5.55 4.05
CA ILE A 144 13.97 4.40 3.23
C ILE A 144 12.53 4.53 2.73
N SER A 145 11.61 4.97 3.59
CA SER A 145 10.20 5.15 3.19
C SER A 145 10.07 6.09 2.01
N TYR A 146 9.34 5.67 0.98
CA TYR A 146 9.15 6.36 -0.30
C TYR A 146 10.45 6.71 -1.04
N ALA A 147 11.56 6.05 -0.71
CA ALA A 147 12.85 6.26 -1.35
C ALA A 147 13.27 5.02 -2.14
N HIS A 148 13.81 5.25 -3.33
CA HIS A 148 14.37 4.22 -4.18
C HIS A 148 15.61 4.75 -4.87
N SER A 149 16.69 3.96 -4.89
CA SER A 149 17.91 4.30 -5.64
C SER A 149 17.75 3.89 -7.10
N THR A 150 18.00 4.82 -8.02
CA THR A 150 18.04 4.57 -9.47
C THR A 150 19.23 3.74 -9.88
#